data_AF-A0A380C085-F1
#
_entry.id   AF-A0A380C085-F1
#
_cell.length_a   1.000
_cell.length_b   1.000
_cell.length_c   1.000
_cell.angle_alpha   90.00
_cell.angle_beta   90.00
_cell.angle_gamma   90.00
#
_symmetry.space_group_name_H-M   'P 1'
#
loop_
_entity.id
_entity.type
_entity.pdbx_description
1 polymer ?
#
loop_
_entity_poly.entity_id
_entity_poly.type
_entity_poly.pdbx_seq_one_letter_code
_entity_poly.pdbx_strand_id
1 'polypeptide(L)'
;MCNIVITHCRSTTSTQERLKMAQSSNDNKKDSRHVELGLQETMPDVFKKSHELIFSRQSLTSHEQNIFNLMIAHMKEEHWNDSISGPSYEFPAQTLSEWFDIESNHLSSTLAPVADRLATRTVGFHNGETGEWDYIPILSRIRYKNAKLIIIPNHQLKEQYIDYSINGYALINRKPLYKLRKTYSKRLYEILSRFKNDGFKQRPLSINELKGYFGLFDEKGNMSKGNKSLESTGVFIKRCVADSFDEIAKVCKHELMLFESEKGELGYSLIKKGRITTGIKFHYKWIENKVSMSESTAKDVIKDLETRRLLRKERLSIEDLNFLAEAYIVMEDPDSASEIYKVIEEREIVLTQEPEEKANNQKKSFLEKIKQMKENNKDITY
;
A
#
# COMPACT_ATOMS: atom_id res chain seq x y z
N MET A 1 -5.44 84.94 -32.63
CA MET A 1 -5.55 83.60 -33.27
C MET A 1 -5.05 82.57 -32.27
N CYS A 2 -5.96 81.76 -31.72
CA CYS A 2 -5.61 80.61 -30.89
C CYS A 2 -5.00 79.52 -31.76
N ASN A 3 -3.89 78.91 -31.33
CA ASN A 3 -3.50 77.58 -31.78
C ASN A 3 -3.09 76.74 -30.57
N ILE A 4 -3.80 75.63 -30.41
CA ILE A 4 -3.56 74.54 -29.47
C ILE A 4 -2.50 73.63 -30.09
N VAL A 5 -1.47 73.26 -29.32
CA VAL A 5 -0.65 72.07 -29.61
C VAL A 5 -0.50 71.26 -28.33
N ILE A 6 -1.05 70.05 -28.37
CA ILE A 6 -0.85 68.97 -27.41
C ILE A 6 0.43 68.25 -27.81
N THR A 7 1.40 68.05 -26.89
CA THR A 7 2.21 66.81 -26.88
C THR A 7 2.96 66.55 -25.58
N HIS A 8 2.58 65.44 -24.96
CA HIS A 8 3.36 64.39 -24.28
C HIS A 8 4.48 64.75 -23.28
N CYS A 9 4.13 64.56 -22.02
CA CYS A 9 5.05 64.32 -20.92
C CYS A 9 5.68 62.91 -21.06
N ARG A 10 6.97 62.83 -21.40
CA ARG A 10 7.76 61.60 -21.29
C ARG A 10 8.53 61.65 -19.97
N SER A 11 8.10 60.87 -18.98
CA SER A 11 8.94 60.55 -17.82
C SER A 11 9.96 59.47 -18.23
N THR A 12 11.22 59.88 -18.29
CA THR A 12 12.37 58.98 -18.43
C THR A 12 12.58 58.24 -17.12
N THR A 13 11.97 57.06 -16.97
CA THR A 13 12.37 56.10 -15.94
C THR A 13 13.73 55.53 -16.35
N SER A 14 14.73 55.70 -15.48
CA SER A 14 16.11 55.32 -15.76
C SER A 14 16.23 53.81 -16.02
N THR A 15 17.04 53.44 -17.00
CA THR A 15 17.33 52.04 -17.39
C THR A 15 17.84 51.20 -16.20
N GLN A 16 18.37 51.84 -15.15
CA GLN A 16 18.83 51.19 -13.93
C GLN A 16 17.70 50.73 -12.99
N GLU A 17 16.53 51.39 -12.98
CA GLU A 17 15.38 50.95 -12.18
C GLU A 17 14.67 49.75 -12.82
N ARG A 18 14.63 49.67 -14.15
CA ARG A 18 14.14 48.47 -14.87
C ARG A 18 15.06 47.27 -14.69
N LEU A 19 16.38 47.48 -14.60
CA LEU A 19 17.35 46.41 -14.31
C LEU A 19 17.28 45.92 -12.86
N LYS A 20 17.00 46.80 -11.89
CA LYS A 20 16.76 46.38 -10.48
C LYS A 20 15.42 45.67 -10.29
N MET A 21 14.36 46.06 -11.01
CA MET A 21 13.10 45.30 -11.00
C MET A 21 13.22 43.94 -11.73
N ALA A 22 14.00 43.86 -12.80
CA ALA A 22 14.27 42.58 -13.49
C ALA A 22 15.16 41.63 -12.67
N GLN A 23 16.03 42.16 -11.80
CA GLN A 23 16.86 41.36 -10.89
C GLN A 23 16.17 40.94 -9.59
N SER A 24 15.08 41.61 -9.19
CA SER A 24 14.27 41.22 -8.02
C SER A 24 13.13 40.24 -8.36
N SER A 25 12.89 39.94 -9.63
CA SER A 25 11.86 38.97 -10.06
C SER A 25 12.44 37.61 -10.48
N ASN A 26 13.74 37.39 -10.29
CA ASN A 26 14.42 36.17 -10.74
C ASN A 26 14.94 35.28 -9.60
N ASP A 27 14.53 35.55 -8.36
CA ASP A 27 14.75 34.64 -7.24
C ASP A 27 13.63 33.58 -7.21
N ASN A 28 14.04 32.33 -7.47
CA ASN A 28 13.30 31.09 -7.22
C ASN A 28 12.03 30.82 -8.04
N LYS A 29 12.13 30.79 -9.37
CA LYS A 29 11.30 29.85 -10.16
C LYS A 29 12.05 28.52 -10.27
N LYS A 30 12.03 27.74 -9.17
CA LYS A 30 12.52 26.35 -9.15
C LYS A 30 11.80 25.62 -10.29
N ASP A 31 12.52 25.14 -11.30
CA ASP A 31 11.92 24.37 -12.40
C ASP A 31 11.29 23.12 -11.79
N SER A 32 9.97 23.13 -11.61
CA SER A 32 9.20 22.06 -10.93
C SER A 32 9.36 20.70 -11.59
N ARG A 33 9.88 20.67 -12.83
CA ARG A 33 10.13 19.45 -13.61
C ARG A 33 11.39 18.71 -13.17
N HIS A 34 12.34 19.39 -12.53
CA HIS A 34 13.60 18.82 -12.06
C HIS A 34 13.62 18.77 -10.54
N VAL A 35 13.49 17.56 -10.00
CA VAL A 35 13.55 17.28 -8.58
C VAL A 35 14.93 16.73 -8.26
N GLU A 36 15.85 17.63 -7.93
CA GLU A 36 17.15 17.26 -7.36
C GLU A 36 16.96 17.04 -5.85
N LEU A 37 17.09 15.79 -5.43
CA LEU A 37 17.01 15.46 -4.01
C LEU A 37 18.39 15.69 -3.39
N GLY A 38 18.46 16.64 -2.46
CA GLY A 38 19.72 17.06 -1.85
C GLY A 38 20.28 16.02 -0.87
N LEU A 39 21.56 16.16 -0.51
CA LEU A 39 22.23 15.32 0.50
C LEU A 39 21.55 15.36 1.89
N GLN A 40 20.74 16.39 2.15
CA GLN A 40 20.03 16.59 3.42
C GLN A 40 18.57 16.08 3.39
N GLU A 41 18.03 15.71 2.23
CA GLU A 41 16.69 15.13 2.20
C GLU A 41 16.73 13.69 2.67
N THR A 42 15.80 13.32 3.55
CA THR A 42 15.65 11.96 4.06
C THR A 42 14.45 11.31 3.42
N MET A 43 14.54 10.02 3.11
CA MET A 43 13.40 9.27 2.60
C MET A 43 12.26 9.27 3.63
N PRO A 44 11.02 9.61 3.24
CA PRO A 44 9.88 9.63 4.16
C PRO A 44 9.72 8.31 4.91
N ASP A 45 9.42 8.35 6.21
CA ASP A 45 9.22 7.13 7.00
C ASP A 45 7.97 6.34 6.58
N VAL A 46 6.98 7.04 6.02
CA VAL A 46 5.78 6.47 5.41
C VAL A 46 5.53 7.16 4.08
N PHE A 47 5.11 6.41 3.06
CA PHE A 47 4.71 6.96 1.77
C PHE A 47 3.39 6.37 1.26
N LYS A 48 2.75 7.09 0.34
CA LYS A 48 1.48 6.67 -0.28
C LYS A 48 1.76 5.88 -1.55
N LYS A 49 1.03 4.78 -1.74
CA LYS A 49 1.02 4.02 -3.00
C LYS A 49 -0.42 3.67 -3.34
N SER A 50 -0.84 3.97 -4.58
CA SER A 50 -2.23 3.75 -4.99
C SER A 50 -2.62 2.28 -4.91
N HIS A 51 -3.90 2.02 -4.65
CA HIS A 51 -4.41 0.66 -4.66
C HIS A 51 -4.26 0.00 -6.04
N GLU A 52 -4.40 0.76 -7.13
CA GLU A 52 -4.19 0.25 -8.48
C GLU A 52 -2.77 -0.29 -8.67
N LEU A 53 -1.74 0.40 -8.19
CA LEU A 53 -0.38 -0.12 -8.22
C LEU A 53 -0.20 -1.31 -7.25
N ILE A 54 -0.88 -1.33 -6.11
CA ILE A 54 -0.77 -2.46 -5.18
C ILE A 54 -1.42 -3.73 -5.72
N PHE A 55 -2.47 -3.62 -6.54
CA PHE A 55 -3.16 -4.76 -7.15
C PHE A 55 -2.94 -4.88 -8.66
N SER A 56 -1.88 -4.28 -9.19
CA SER A 56 -1.46 -4.53 -10.56
C SER A 56 -0.48 -5.70 -10.66
N ARG A 57 -0.33 -6.21 -11.88
CA ARG A 57 0.68 -7.24 -12.19
C ARG A 57 2.04 -6.57 -12.30
N GLN A 58 2.93 -6.86 -11.36
CA GLN A 58 4.28 -6.30 -11.30
C GLN A 58 5.31 -7.41 -11.13
N SER A 59 6.05 -7.71 -12.18
CA SER A 59 7.16 -8.66 -12.12
C SER A 59 8.48 -7.94 -11.81
N LEU A 60 8.57 -7.38 -10.61
CA LEU A 60 9.76 -6.65 -10.12
C LEU A 60 10.56 -7.49 -9.15
N THR A 61 11.89 -7.51 -9.28
CA THR A 61 12.80 -8.08 -8.27
C THR A 61 12.84 -7.23 -7.00
N SER A 62 13.34 -7.77 -5.89
CA SER A 62 13.50 -7.05 -4.62
C SER A 62 14.21 -5.69 -4.77
N HIS A 63 15.30 -5.62 -5.53
CA HIS A 63 16.03 -4.36 -5.77
C HIS A 63 15.28 -3.42 -6.74
N GLU A 64 14.58 -3.96 -7.74
CA GLU A 64 13.73 -3.15 -8.62
C GLU A 64 12.58 -2.52 -7.83
N GLN A 65 11.96 -3.25 -6.91
CA GLN A 65 10.93 -2.73 -6.00
C GLN A 65 11.48 -1.63 -5.08
N ASN A 66 12.71 -1.76 -4.59
CA ASN A 66 13.36 -0.69 -3.81
C ASN A 66 13.48 0.61 -4.62
N ILE A 67 13.99 0.55 -5.85
CA ILE A 67 14.11 1.75 -6.71
C ILE A 67 12.71 2.30 -7.08
N PHE A 68 11.76 1.42 -7.37
CA PHE A 68 10.40 1.82 -7.70
C PHE A 68 9.71 2.52 -6.53
N ASN A 69 9.80 1.96 -5.33
CA ASN A 69 9.22 2.55 -4.12
C ASN A 69 9.97 3.79 -3.67
N LEU A 70 11.27 3.88 -3.91
CA LEU A 70 12.05 5.11 -3.72
C LEU A 70 11.46 6.24 -4.57
N MET A 71 11.25 5.98 -5.86
CA MET A 71 10.65 6.95 -6.76
C MET A 71 9.26 7.39 -6.27
N ILE A 72 8.37 6.44 -5.95
CA ILE A 72 7.02 6.74 -5.46
C ILE A 72 7.06 7.57 -4.17
N ALA A 73 7.96 7.26 -3.24
CA ALA A 73 8.05 7.94 -1.95
C ALA A 73 8.37 9.44 -2.06
N HIS A 74 9.02 9.86 -3.15
CA HIS A 74 9.39 11.26 -3.37
C HIS A 74 8.47 11.99 -4.36
N MET A 75 7.43 11.32 -4.87
CA MET A 75 6.46 11.95 -5.76
C MET A 75 5.51 12.87 -5.00
N LYS A 76 5.25 14.05 -5.58
CA LYS A 76 4.26 15.02 -5.11
C LYS A 76 3.46 15.54 -6.31
N GLU A 77 2.20 15.87 -6.10
CA GLU A 77 1.32 16.40 -7.16
C GLU A 77 1.94 17.60 -7.89
N GLU A 78 2.57 18.52 -7.14
CA GLU A 78 3.22 19.72 -7.68
C GLU A 78 4.34 19.45 -8.69
N HIS A 79 5.02 18.29 -8.62
CA HIS A 79 6.07 17.91 -9.57
C HIS A 79 5.50 17.61 -10.97
N TRP A 80 4.21 17.33 -11.05
CA TRP A 80 3.53 16.92 -12.29
C TRP A 80 2.80 18.07 -12.97
N ASN A 81 2.84 19.27 -12.39
CA ASN A 81 2.32 20.48 -13.00
C ASN A 81 3.23 20.87 -14.16
N ASP A 82 2.64 21.21 -15.32
CA ASP A 82 3.33 21.66 -16.53
C ASP A 82 4.31 20.66 -17.18
N SER A 83 4.32 19.40 -16.76
CA SER A 83 5.19 18.36 -17.34
C SER A 83 4.45 17.48 -18.37
N ILE A 84 4.82 17.62 -19.65
CA ILE A 84 4.30 16.78 -20.74
C ILE A 84 4.88 15.35 -20.69
N SER A 85 6.10 15.19 -20.17
CA SER A 85 6.85 13.92 -20.18
C SER A 85 7.01 13.25 -18.81
N GLY A 86 6.44 13.83 -17.76
CA GLY A 86 6.67 13.44 -16.36
C GLY A 86 7.90 14.12 -15.73
N PRO A 87 7.95 14.26 -14.39
CA PRO A 87 9.06 14.88 -13.67
C PRO A 87 10.36 14.06 -13.73
N SER A 88 11.51 14.71 -13.61
CA SER A 88 12.82 14.06 -13.52
C SER A 88 13.31 14.07 -12.07
N TYR A 89 13.49 12.90 -11.47
CA TYR A 89 14.06 12.74 -10.14
C TYR A 89 15.54 12.37 -10.23
N GLU A 90 16.39 13.09 -9.49
CA GLU A 90 17.82 12.81 -9.39
C GLU A 90 18.19 12.41 -7.96
N PHE A 91 18.80 11.23 -7.83
CA PHE A 91 19.24 10.66 -6.55
C PHE A 91 20.77 10.54 -6.54
N PRO A 92 21.49 11.26 -5.67
CA PRO A 92 22.93 11.12 -5.51
C PRO A 92 23.32 9.72 -5.02
N ALA A 93 24.46 9.21 -5.53
CA ALA A 93 25.00 7.91 -5.15
C ALA A 93 25.23 7.77 -3.64
N GLN A 94 25.74 8.82 -3.00
CA GLN A 94 25.98 8.82 -1.55
C GLN A 94 24.68 8.56 -0.77
N THR A 95 23.62 9.27 -1.11
CA THR A 95 22.30 9.11 -0.50
C THR A 95 21.73 7.70 -0.73
N LEU A 96 21.90 7.15 -1.93
CA LEU A 96 21.45 5.79 -2.25
C LEU A 96 22.25 4.71 -1.50
N SER A 97 23.56 4.91 -1.31
CA SER A 97 24.44 4.03 -0.53
C SER A 97 23.95 3.92 0.91
N GLU A 98 23.61 5.05 1.53
CA GLU A 98 23.04 5.11 2.88
C GLU A 98 21.63 4.48 2.96
N TRP A 99 20.75 4.82 2.01
CA TRP A 99 19.36 4.36 2.06
C TRP A 99 19.16 2.88 1.77
N PHE A 100 20.01 2.31 0.90
CA PHE A 100 19.93 0.90 0.55
C PHE A 100 20.92 0.02 1.33
N ASP A 101 21.73 0.61 2.21
CA ASP A 101 22.77 -0.09 2.97
C ASP A 101 23.72 -0.86 2.03
N ILE A 102 24.20 -0.15 1.00
CA ILE A 102 25.10 -0.68 -0.02
C ILE A 102 26.41 0.12 0.06
N GLU A 103 27.54 -0.56 0.18
CA GLU A 103 28.85 0.11 0.15
C GLU A 103 29.04 0.92 -1.14
N SER A 104 29.56 2.14 -1.02
CA SER A 104 29.71 3.09 -2.13
C SER A 104 30.43 2.48 -3.35
N ASN A 105 31.45 1.66 -3.11
CA ASN A 105 32.25 0.98 -4.15
C ASN A 105 31.43 -0.04 -4.97
N HIS A 106 30.38 -0.60 -4.38
CA HIS A 106 29.50 -1.59 -5.01
C HIS A 106 28.21 -0.99 -5.56
N LEU A 107 27.96 0.30 -5.33
CA LEU A 107 26.70 0.92 -5.69
C LEU A 107 26.47 0.93 -7.20
N SER A 108 27.46 1.33 -8.00
CA SER A 108 27.32 1.39 -9.45
C SER A 108 27.09 0.00 -10.05
N SER A 109 27.89 -0.99 -9.64
CA SER A 109 27.75 -2.38 -10.10
C SER A 109 26.43 -3.02 -9.67
N THR A 110 25.83 -2.55 -8.56
CA THR A 110 24.53 -3.03 -8.08
C THR A 110 23.37 -2.33 -8.77
N LEU A 111 23.42 -0.99 -8.91
CA LEU A 111 22.32 -0.21 -9.46
C LEU A 111 22.22 -0.30 -10.98
N ALA A 112 23.34 -0.37 -11.72
CA ALA A 112 23.29 -0.37 -13.18
C ALA A 112 22.50 -1.56 -13.77
N PRO A 113 22.71 -2.82 -13.34
CA PRO A 113 21.89 -3.94 -13.80
C PRO A 113 20.42 -3.85 -13.37
N VAL A 114 20.15 -3.25 -12.20
CA VAL A 114 18.78 -3.04 -11.71
C VAL A 114 18.07 -1.99 -12.56
N ALA A 115 18.75 -0.89 -12.88
CA ALA A 115 18.24 0.17 -13.75
C ALA A 115 17.95 -0.34 -15.17
N ASP A 116 18.86 -1.13 -15.74
CA ASP A 116 18.69 -1.75 -17.06
C ASP A 116 17.43 -2.62 -17.13
N ARG A 117 17.24 -3.50 -16.14
CA ARG A 117 16.00 -4.30 -16.07
C ARG A 117 14.77 -3.42 -15.86
N LEU A 118 14.82 -2.48 -14.91
CA LEU A 118 13.68 -1.61 -14.58
C LEU A 118 13.25 -0.74 -15.76
N ALA A 119 14.18 -0.37 -16.67
CA ALA A 119 13.88 0.38 -17.89
C ALA A 119 12.88 -0.33 -18.83
N THR A 120 12.75 -1.65 -18.73
CA THR A 120 11.87 -2.47 -19.59
C THR A 120 10.67 -3.04 -18.84
N ARG A 121 10.53 -2.75 -17.54
CA ARG A 121 9.42 -3.28 -16.74
C ARG A 121 8.12 -2.55 -17.06
N THR A 122 7.07 -3.34 -17.21
CA THR A 122 5.69 -2.88 -17.34
C THR A 122 4.90 -3.19 -16.07
N VAL A 123 3.77 -2.49 -15.93
CA VAL A 123 2.75 -2.77 -14.92
C VAL A 123 1.43 -3.08 -15.65
N GLY A 124 0.78 -4.17 -15.25
CA GLY A 124 -0.46 -4.63 -15.86
C GLY A 124 -1.70 -4.29 -15.03
N PHE A 125 -2.66 -3.58 -15.61
CA PHE A 125 -3.96 -3.27 -15.00
C PHE A 125 -5.07 -4.08 -15.65
N HIS A 126 -6.00 -4.56 -14.83
CA HIS A 126 -7.17 -5.29 -15.33
C HIS A 126 -8.30 -4.32 -15.64
N ASN A 127 -8.80 -4.35 -16.87
CA ASN A 127 -10.03 -3.66 -17.22
C ASN A 127 -11.22 -4.51 -16.79
N GLY A 128 -11.97 -4.04 -15.79
CA GLY A 128 -13.14 -4.75 -15.25
C GLY A 128 -14.30 -4.91 -16.24
N GLU A 129 -14.39 -4.05 -17.25
CA GLU A 129 -15.48 -4.04 -18.24
C GLU A 129 -15.20 -5.00 -19.40
N THR A 130 -13.97 -4.98 -19.94
CA THR A 130 -13.57 -5.81 -21.08
C THR A 130 -12.95 -7.14 -20.67
N GLY A 131 -12.45 -7.26 -19.44
CA GLY A 131 -11.65 -8.40 -18.97
C GLY A 131 -10.23 -8.43 -19.53
N GLU A 132 -9.84 -7.41 -20.29
CA GLU A 132 -8.51 -7.29 -20.90
C GLU A 132 -7.49 -6.71 -19.91
N TRP A 133 -6.21 -6.90 -20.24
CA TRP A 133 -5.11 -6.37 -19.46
C TRP A 133 -4.35 -5.30 -20.26
N ASP A 134 -4.17 -4.14 -19.66
CA ASP A 134 -3.35 -3.06 -20.22
C ASP A 134 -1.99 -3.02 -19.53
N TYR A 135 -0.91 -3.11 -20.31
CA TYR A 135 0.47 -3.14 -19.80
C TYR A 135 1.21 -1.89 -20.20
N ILE A 136 1.55 -1.08 -19.21
CA ILE A 136 2.17 0.23 -19.42
C ILE A 136 3.59 0.19 -18.84
N PRO A 137 4.63 0.66 -19.56
CA PRO A 137 5.98 0.79 -19.00
C PRO A 137 5.97 1.65 -17.74
N ILE A 138 6.68 1.20 -16.70
CA ILE A 138 6.73 1.91 -15.41
C ILE A 138 7.45 3.26 -15.58
N LEU A 139 8.56 3.26 -16.32
CA LEU A 139 9.43 4.42 -16.48
C LEU A 139 9.51 4.84 -17.95
N SER A 140 9.48 6.14 -18.19
CA SER A 140 9.87 6.70 -19.50
C SER A 140 11.39 6.60 -19.68
N ARG A 141 12.15 6.75 -18.59
CA ARG A 141 13.61 6.72 -18.62
C ARG A 141 14.22 6.41 -17.25
N ILE A 142 15.31 5.67 -17.25
CA ILE A 142 16.18 5.52 -16.08
C ILE A 142 17.64 5.49 -16.54
N ARG A 143 18.53 6.19 -15.83
CA ARG A 143 19.96 6.24 -16.14
C ARG A 143 20.77 6.43 -14.87
N TYR A 144 21.92 5.78 -14.79
CA TYR A 144 22.94 6.10 -13.80
C TYR A 144 24.10 6.84 -14.49
N LYS A 145 24.32 8.11 -14.15
CA LYS A 145 25.36 8.96 -14.76
C LYS A 145 25.90 9.96 -13.73
N ASN A 146 27.20 10.25 -13.76
CA ASN A 146 27.84 11.26 -12.90
C ASN A 146 27.54 11.03 -11.40
N ALA A 147 27.62 9.77 -10.94
CA ALA A 147 27.28 9.38 -9.57
C ALA A 147 25.83 9.78 -9.14
N LYS A 148 24.90 9.85 -10.09
CA LYS A 148 23.48 10.09 -9.84
C LYS A 148 22.61 9.07 -10.57
N LEU A 149 21.59 8.57 -9.90
CA LEU A 149 20.49 7.83 -10.53
C LEU A 149 19.41 8.83 -10.94
N ILE A 150 19.09 8.86 -12.22
CA ILE A 150 18.08 9.75 -12.80
C ILE A 150 16.89 8.89 -13.25
N ILE A 151 15.71 9.20 -12.74
CA ILE A 151 14.46 8.46 -13.01
C ILE A 151 13.41 9.42 -13.56
N ILE A 152 12.82 9.07 -14.70
CA ILE A 152 11.66 9.74 -15.27
C ILE A 152 10.51 8.71 -15.32
N PRO A 153 9.44 8.89 -14.53
CA PRO A 153 8.29 8.00 -14.54
C PRO A 153 7.56 8.07 -15.88
N ASN A 154 6.77 7.04 -16.21
CA ASN A 154 5.87 7.13 -17.34
C ASN A 154 4.69 8.05 -17.02
N HIS A 155 4.50 9.09 -17.83
CA HIS A 155 3.42 10.06 -17.65
C HIS A 155 2.02 9.48 -17.88
N GLN A 156 1.92 8.38 -18.63
CA GLN A 156 0.66 7.63 -18.78
C GLN A 156 0.17 7.02 -17.46
N LEU A 157 1.05 6.90 -16.47
CA LEU A 157 0.75 6.37 -15.14
C LEU A 157 0.59 7.48 -14.08
N LYS A 158 0.43 8.74 -14.50
CA LYS A 158 0.32 9.88 -13.57
C LYS A 158 -0.77 9.65 -12.53
N GLU A 159 -1.96 9.25 -12.96
CA GLU A 159 -3.09 8.99 -12.06
C GLU A 159 -2.73 7.89 -11.06
N GLN A 160 -2.16 6.78 -11.53
CA GLN A 160 -1.74 5.66 -10.69
C GLN A 160 -0.65 6.05 -9.69
N TYR A 161 0.22 7.02 -10.00
CA TYR A 161 1.30 7.44 -9.13
C TYR A 161 0.87 8.39 -8.02
N ILE A 162 0.06 9.38 -8.35
CA ILE A 162 -0.23 10.50 -7.45
C ILE A 162 -1.70 10.78 -7.22
N ASP A 163 -2.61 10.30 -8.06
CA ASP A 163 -4.04 10.50 -7.87
C ASP A 163 -4.61 9.39 -6.98
N TYR A 164 -4.97 9.78 -5.76
CA TYR A 164 -5.54 8.87 -4.78
C TYR A 164 -7.05 9.05 -4.60
N SER A 165 -7.68 9.94 -5.37
CA SER A 165 -9.06 10.37 -5.18
C SER A 165 -10.09 9.28 -5.57
N ILE A 166 -9.81 8.51 -6.62
CA ILE A 166 -10.77 7.54 -7.19
C ILE A 166 -10.70 6.21 -6.44
N ASN A 167 -9.51 5.62 -6.34
CA ASN A 167 -9.33 4.25 -5.86
C ASN A 167 -8.62 4.15 -4.51
N GLY A 168 -8.25 5.29 -3.90
CA GLY A 168 -7.55 5.34 -2.61
C GLY A 168 -6.08 4.91 -2.67
N TYR A 169 -5.46 4.87 -1.49
CA TYR A 169 -4.04 4.58 -1.33
C TYR A 169 -3.76 3.79 -0.05
N ALA A 170 -2.66 3.04 -0.08
CA ALA A 170 -2.07 2.46 1.12
C ALA A 170 -0.96 3.36 1.67
N LEU A 171 -0.81 3.33 2.99
CA LEU A 171 0.34 3.91 3.69
C LEU A 171 1.39 2.81 3.88
N ILE A 172 2.53 2.92 3.20
CA ILE A 172 3.61 1.93 3.28
C ILE A 172 4.68 2.44 4.24
N ASN A 173 5.02 1.66 5.28
CA ASN A 173 6.12 2.03 6.17
C ASN A 173 7.45 1.67 5.48
N ARG A 174 8.36 2.64 5.40
CA ARG A 174 9.62 2.51 4.67
C ARG A 174 10.55 1.50 5.33
N LYS A 175 10.92 1.72 6.58
CA LYS A 175 11.92 0.91 7.31
C LYS A 175 11.70 -0.62 7.17
N PRO A 176 10.51 -1.17 7.47
CA PRO A 176 10.23 -2.60 7.30
C PRO A 176 10.29 -3.02 5.83
N LEU A 177 9.67 -2.28 4.91
CA LEU A 177 9.66 -2.60 3.48
C LEU A 177 11.07 -2.79 2.93
N TYR A 178 12.00 -1.89 3.26
CA TYR A 178 13.39 -1.96 2.78
C TYR A 178 14.20 -3.06 3.47
N LYS A 179 13.89 -3.42 4.73
CA LYS A 179 14.50 -4.54 5.45
C LYS A 179 14.11 -5.92 4.91
N LEU A 180 12.92 -6.06 4.34
CA LEU A 180 12.50 -7.30 3.66
C LEU A 180 13.44 -7.56 2.47
N ARG A 181 13.99 -8.77 2.37
CA ARG A 181 14.94 -9.16 1.31
C ARG A 181 14.27 -9.89 0.17
N LYS A 182 13.25 -10.70 0.42
CA LYS A 182 12.60 -11.48 -0.63
C LYS A 182 11.62 -10.64 -1.44
N THR A 183 11.63 -10.87 -2.75
CA THR A 183 10.75 -10.24 -3.73
C THR A 183 9.27 -10.33 -3.35
N TYR A 184 8.83 -11.54 -2.97
CA TYR A 184 7.43 -11.82 -2.68
C TYR A 184 6.99 -11.30 -1.31
N SER A 185 7.93 -11.16 -0.37
CA SER A 185 7.64 -10.64 0.97
C SER A 185 7.42 -9.14 0.93
N LYS A 186 8.20 -8.39 0.14
CA LYS A 186 7.90 -6.99 -0.17
C LYS A 186 6.52 -6.84 -0.81
N ARG A 187 6.22 -7.66 -1.83
CA ARG A 187 4.93 -7.57 -2.54
C ARG A 187 3.75 -7.89 -1.63
N LEU A 188 3.86 -8.93 -0.80
CA LEU A 188 2.85 -9.27 0.18
C LEU A 188 2.68 -8.14 1.21
N TYR A 189 3.78 -7.60 1.74
CA TYR A 189 3.74 -6.49 2.69
C TYR A 189 3.01 -5.25 2.12
N GLU A 190 3.22 -4.91 0.84
CA GLU A 190 2.47 -3.84 0.17
C GLU A 190 0.96 -4.13 0.12
N ILE A 191 0.58 -5.38 -0.19
CA ILE A 191 -0.83 -5.81 -0.22
C ILE A 191 -1.47 -5.67 1.16
N LEU A 192 -0.78 -6.13 2.21
CA LEU A 192 -1.26 -6.02 3.60
C LEU A 192 -1.39 -4.56 4.05
N SER A 193 -0.52 -3.68 3.53
CA SER A 193 -0.50 -2.27 3.90
C SER A 193 -1.69 -1.46 3.40
N ARG A 194 -2.50 -2.00 2.45
CA ARG A 194 -3.78 -1.38 2.09
C ARG A 194 -4.74 -1.31 3.28
N PHE A 195 -4.79 -2.36 4.09
CA PHE A 195 -5.80 -2.52 5.13
C PHE A 195 -5.19 -2.25 6.50
N LYS A 196 -4.72 -1.01 6.70
CA LYS A 196 -4.26 -0.48 7.99
C LYS A 196 -5.42 0.06 8.82
N ASN A 197 -6.47 -0.73 8.95
CA ASN A 197 -7.59 -0.46 9.87
C ASN A 197 -7.52 -1.42 11.06
N ASP A 198 -8.38 -1.20 12.06
CA ASP A 198 -8.44 -2.03 13.29
C ASP A 198 -8.87 -3.50 13.05
N GLY A 199 -9.20 -3.84 11.81
CA GLY A 199 -9.70 -5.16 11.42
C GLY A 199 -8.62 -6.24 11.39
N PHE A 200 -9.08 -7.49 11.51
CA PHE A 200 -8.23 -8.68 11.64
C PHE A 200 -8.04 -9.46 10.34
N LYS A 201 -8.80 -9.10 9.29
CA LYS A 201 -8.97 -9.90 8.09
C LYS A 201 -9.13 -9.06 6.85
N GLN A 202 -8.47 -9.48 5.78
CA GLN A 202 -8.78 -9.03 4.43
C GLN A 202 -9.88 -9.89 3.80
N ARG A 203 -10.65 -9.32 2.85
CA ARG A 203 -11.47 -10.11 1.92
C ARG A 203 -10.61 -11.24 1.32
N PRO A 204 -11.14 -12.47 1.24
CA PRO A 204 -10.44 -13.54 0.56
C PRO A 204 -10.04 -13.19 -0.88
N LEU A 205 -8.82 -13.56 -1.25
CA LEU A 205 -8.29 -13.43 -2.61
C LEU A 205 -8.29 -14.81 -3.27
N SER A 206 -8.65 -14.87 -4.55
CA SER A 206 -8.45 -16.11 -5.31
C SER A 206 -6.96 -16.36 -5.53
N ILE A 207 -6.58 -17.63 -5.70
CA ILE A 207 -5.19 -18.01 -5.98
C ILE A 207 -4.71 -17.35 -7.29
N ASN A 208 -5.57 -17.24 -8.29
CA ASN A 208 -5.20 -16.64 -9.58
C ASN A 208 -4.98 -15.14 -9.47
N GLU A 209 -5.86 -14.40 -8.77
CA GLU A 209 -5.63 -12.97 -8.52
C GLU A 209 -4.29 -12.75 -7.81
N LEU A 210 -4.02 -13.53 -6.76
CA LEU A 210 -2.79 -13.38 -6.00
C LEU A 210 -1.55 -13.70 -6.84
N LYS A 211 -1.56 -14.78 -7.64
CA LYS A 211 -0.47 -15.06 -8.60
C LYS A 211 -0.24 -13.90 -9.57
N GLY A 212 -1.33 -13.26 -10.03
CA GLY A 212 -1.25 -12.05 -10.84
C GLY A 212 -0.57 -10.90 -10.11
N TYR A 213 -1.02 -10.57 -8.89
CA TYR A 213 -0.42 -9.49 -8.09
C TYR A 213 1.06 -9.72 -7.76
N PHE A 214 1.48 -10.98 -7.68
CA PHE A 214 2.88 -11.38 -7.48
C PHE A 214 3.71 -11.36 -8.77
N GLY A 215 3.13 -10.92 -9.90
CA GLY A 215 3.81 -10.79 -11.19
C GLY A 215 4.17 -12.14 -11.82
N LEU A 216 3.41 -13.20 -11.54
CA LEU A 216 3.72 -14.54 -12.04
C LEU A 216 3.18 -14.81 -13.44
N PHE A 217 2.29 -13.95 -13.92
CA PHE A 217 1.73 -14.05 -15.26
C PHE A 217 2.44 -13.11 -16.25
N ASP A 218 2.57 -13.57 -17.49
CA ASP A 218 2.95 -12.76 -18.63
C ASP A 218 1.79 -11.91 -19.15
N GLU A 219 2.07 -11.13 -20.19
CA GLU A 219 1.11 -10.22 -20.83
C GLU A 219 -0.13 -10.95 -21.37
N LYS A 220 0.02 -12.23 -21.72
CA LYS A 220 -1.05 -13.10 -22.23
C LYS A 220 -1.83 -13.78 -21.11
N GLY A 221 -1.48 -13.53 -19.84
CA GLY A 221 -2.09 -14.15 -18.67
C GLY A 221 -1.60 -15.58 -18.38
N ASN A 222 -0.56 -16.06 -19.06
CA ASN A 222 0.03 -17.37 -18.81
C ASN A 222 1.16 -17.28 -17.79
N MET A 223 1.53 -18.40 -17.18
CA MET A 223 2.68 -18.43 -16.28
C MET A 223 3.97 -18.00 -17.00
N SER A 224 4.65 -16.98 -16.48
CA SER A 224 5.88 -16.48 -17.09
C SER A 224 6.96 -17.58 -17.13
N LYS A 225 7.81 -17.59 -18.16
CA LYS A 225 8.82 -18.64 -18.37
C LYS A 225 9.71 -18.91 -17.14
N GLY A 226 10.08 -17.87 -16.39
CA GLY A 226 10.90 -17.99 -15.18
C GLY A 226 10.15 -18.49 -13.93
N ASN A 227 8.81 -18.51 -13.97
CA ASN A 227 7.95 -18.78 -12.82
C ASN A 227 7.18 -20.10 -12.93
N LYS A 228 7.47 -20.95 -13.93
CA LYS A 228 6.77 -22.23 -14.16
C LYS A 228 6.66 -23.12 -12.92
N SER A 229 7.68 -23.14 -12.06
CA SER A 229 7.65 -23.93 -10.82
C SER A 229 6.56 -23.47 -9.82
N LEU A 230 6.09 -22.23 -9.93
CA LEU A 230 5.03 -21.63 -9.11
C LEU A 230 3.63 -21.83 -9.70
N GLU A 231 3.51 -22.58 -10.80
CA GLU A 231 2.21 -22.96 -11.35
C GLU A 231 1.44 -23.86 -10.39
N SER A 232 2.13 -24.79 -9.72
CA SER A 232 1.52 -25.59 -8.65
C SER A 232 1.10 -24.71 -7.48
N THR A 233 -0.18 -24.76 -7.13
CA THR A 233 -0.76 -23.97 -6.03
C THR A 233 -0.05 -24.24 -4.70
N GLY A 234 0.33 -25.49 -4.41
CA GLY A 234 1.05 -25.82 -3.17
C GLY A 234 2.44 -25.17 -3.12
N VAL A 235 3.18 -25.19 -4.23
CA VAL A 235 4.51 -24.58 -4.33
C VAL A 235 4.43 -23.06 -4.24
N PHE A 236 3.44 -22.46 -4.91
CA PHE A 236 3.15 -21.03 -4.81
C PHE A 236 2.85 -20.62 -3.37
N ILE A 237 1.91 -21.30 -2.69
CA ILE A 237 1.57 -20.98 -1.30
C ILE A 237 2.81 -21.07 -0.42
N LYS A 238 3.61 -22.13 -0.53
CA LYS A 238 4.81 -22.28 0.29
C LYS A 238 5.83 -21.17 0.04
N ARG A 239 6.24 -20.97 -1.23
CA ARG A 239 7.37 -20.08 -1.58
C ARG A 239 7.02 -18.60 -1.62
N CYS A 240 5.78 -18.25 -1.97
CA CYS A 240 5.36 -16.87 -2.15
C CYS A 240 4.58 -16.33 -0.94
N VAL A 241 3.81 -17.18 -0.24
CA VAL A 241 2.96 -16.75 0.87
C VAL A 241 3.55 -17.12 2.22
N ALA A 242 3.70 -18.42 2.52
CA ALA A 242 4.17 -18.87 3.84
C ALA A 242 5.58 -18.35 4.14
N ASP A 243 6.52 -18.58 3.22
CA ASP A 243 7.90 -18.09 3.37
C ASP A 243 8.00 -16.55 3.44
N SER A 244 6.97 -15.83 2.98
CA SER A 244 6.86 -14.38 3.09
C SER A 244 6.33 -13.94 4.44
N PHE A 245 5.30 -14.59 4.97
CA PHE A 245 4.85 -14.35 6.33
C PHE A 245 5.93 -14.69 7.35
N ASP A 246 6.73 -15.74 7.12
CA ASP A 246 7.88 -16.07 7.99
C ASP A 246 8.92 -14.93 8.05
N GLU A 247 9.15 -14.22 6.94
CA GLU A 247 10.06 -13.07 6.91
C GLU A 247 9.41 -11.83 7.52
N ILE A 248 8.16 -11.55 7.16
CA ILE A 248 7.37 -10.42 7.67
C ILE A 248 7.22 -10.52 9.20
N ALA A 249 6.94 -11.70 9.75
CA ALA A 249 6.85 -11.93 11.19
C ALA A 249 8.11 -11.49 11.93
N LYS A 250 9.28 -11.70 11.33
CA LYS A 250 10.58 -11.36 11.93
C LYS A 250 10.90 -9.87 11.77
N VAL A 251 10.66 -9.32 10.59
CA VAL A 251 11.06 -7.95 10.22
C VAL A 251 10.06 -6.91 10.74
N CYS A 252 8.78 -7.25 10.77
CA CYS A 252 7.66 -6.33 11.02
C CYS A 252 6.96 -6.58 12.37
N LYS A 253 7.56 -7.35 13.29
CA LYS A 253 6.96 -7.74 14.59
C LYS A 253 6.43 -6.58 15.45
N HIS A 254 6.97 -5.38 15.28
CA HIS A 254 6.59 -4.21 16.07
C HIS A 254 5.44 -3.40 15.46
N GLU A 255 5.01 -3.71 14.24
CA GLU A 255 3.96 -2.97 13.53
C GLU A 255 2.86 -3.88 12.98
N LEU A 256 3.11 -5.19 12.90
CA LEU A 256 2.19 -6.15 12.31
C LEU A 256 2.18 -7.43 13.14
N MET A 257 1.03 -7.73 13.72
CA MET A 257 0.75 -9.00 14.36
C MET A 257 0.12 -9.95 13.35
N LEU A 258 0.62 -11.19 13.30
CA LEU A 258 0.11 -12.25 12.45
C LEU A 258 -0.57 -13.31 13.31
N PHE A 259 -1.72 -13.80 12.86
CA PHE A 259 -2.47 -14.83 13.59
C PHE A 259 -2.34 -16.18 12.94
N GLU A 260 -2.17 -17.22 13.75
CA GLU A 260 -2.26 -18.59 13.27
C GLU A 260 -3.70 -18.99 12.97
N SER A 261 -3.88 -19.67 11.84
CA SER A 261 -5.13 -20.34 11.50
C SER A 261 -5.39 -21.53 12.43
N GLU A 262 -6.62 -22.05 12.40
CA GLU A 262 -6.97 -23.31 13.07
C GLU A 262 -6.11 -24.51 12.64
N LYS A 263 -5.42 -24.42 11.50
CA LYS A 263 -4.54 -25.47 10.96
C LYS A 263 -3.05 -25.18 11.18
N GLY A 264 -2.73 -24.14 11.97
CA GLY A 264 -1.36 -23.75 12.29
C GLY A 264 -0.65 -22.98 11.18
N GLU A 265 -1.38 -22.40 10.22
CA GLU A 265 -0.77 -21.55 9.19
C GLU A 265 -0.66 -20.11 9.71
N LEU A 266 0.56 -19.57 9.79
CA LEU A 266 0.79 -18.21 10.29
C LEU A 266 0.40 -17.14 9.27
N GLY A 267 -0.50 -16.24 9.64
CA GLY A 267 -0.89 -15.06 8.86
C GLY A 267 -1.93 -15.32 7.77
N TYR A 268 -2.32 -16.59 7.53
CA TYR A 268 -3.30 -16.91 6.49
C TYR A 268 -4.05 -18.22 6.73
N SER A 269 -5.18 -18.41 6.04
CA SER A 269 -5.84 -19.71 5.91
C SER A 269 -6.29 -19.96 4.48
N LEU A 270 -6.39 -21.24 4.13
CA LEU A 270 -6.74 -21.69 2.78
C LEU A 270 -8.23 -21.96 2.65
N ILE A 271 -8.82 -21.45 1.56
CA ILE A 271 -10.20 -21.74 1.17
C ILE A 271 -10.18 -22.86 0.14
N LYS A 272 -10.86 -23.96 0.45
CA LYS A 272 -10.92 -25.15 -0.40
C LYS A 272 -12.34 -25.37 -0.94
N LYS A 273 -12.43 -25.78 -2.20
CA LYS A 273 -13.64 -26.33 -2.82
C LYS A 273 -13.33 -27.79 -3.18
N GLY A 274 -13.75 -28.71 -2.32
CA GLY A 274 -13.33 -30.11 -2.37
C GLY A 274 -11.82 -30.23 -2.14
N ARG A 275 -11.09 -30.86 -3.07
CA ARG A 275 -9.63 -31.02 -2.99
C ARG A 275 -8.84 -29.80 -3.48
N ILE A 276 -9.50 -28.86 -4.16
CA ILE A 276 -8.85 -27.74 -4.83
C ILE A 276 -8.82 -26.54 -3.88
N THR A 277 -7.65 -25.91 -3.74
CA THR A 277 -7.53 -24.62 -3.03
C THR A 277 -7.89 -23.51 -4.00
N THR A 278 -8.97 -22.79 -3.73
CA THR A 278 -9.53 -21.76 -4.62
C THR A 278 -9.14 -20.35 -4.20
N GLY A 279 -8.87 -20.15 -2.91
CA GLY A 279 -8.49 -18.84 -2.39
C GLY A 279 -7.75 -18.91 -1.08
N ILE A 280 -7.38 -17.72 -0.61
CA ILE A 280 -6.63 -17.50 0.62
C ILE A 280 -7.23 -16.31 1.36
N LYS A 281 -7.26 -16.42 2.68
CA LYS A 281 -7.67 -15.36 3.59
C LYS A 281 -6.49 -15.00 4.46
N PHE A 282 -6.20 -13.72 4.60
CA PHE A 282 -5.11 -13.25 5.46
C PHE A 282 -5.65 -12.87 6.83
N HIS A 283 -4.88 -13.18 7.89
CA HIS A 283 -5.21 -12.92 9.28
C HIS A 283 -4.05 -12.15 9.92
N TYR A 284 -4.25 -10.86 10.11
CA TYR A 284 -3.25 -9.97 10.67
C TYR A 284 -3.92 -8.75 11.28
N LYS A 285 -3.22 -8.09 12.19
CA LYS A 285 -3.62 -6.79 12.74
C LYS A 285 -2.42 -5.86 12.72
N TRP A 286 -2.64 -4.65 12.25
CA TRP A 286 -1.64 -3.60 12.37
C TRP A 286 -1.60 -3.11 13.81
N ILE A 287 -0.40 -3.07 14.37
CA ILE A 287 -0.15 -2.47 15.68
C ILE A 287 0.02 -0.99 15.38
N GLU A 288 -1.02 -0.20 15.67
CA GLU A 288 -0.86 1.24 15.61
C GLU A 288 0.21 1.65 16.63
N ASN A 289 1.20 2.46 16.22
CA ASN A 289 2.17 3.08 17.13
C ASN A 289 1.53 4.08 18.13
N LYS A 290 0.22 3.93 18.43
CA LYS A 290 -0.50 4.66 19.47
C LYS A 290 -0.26 4.10 20.86
N VAL A 291 0.54 3.06 21.02
CA VAL A 291 0.88 2.54 22.35
C VAL A 291 1.89 3.49 23.01
N SER A 292 1.37 4.57 23.58
CA SER A 292 2.03 5.42 24.58
C SER A 292 2.01 4.76 25.97
N MET A 293 1.78 3.45 26.03
CA MET A 293 1.66 2.71 27.27
C MET A 293 3.05 2.30 27.76
N SER A 294 3.43 2.80 28.93
CA SER A 294 4.65 2.34 29.61
C SER A 294 4.46 0.90 30.12
N GLU A 295 5.56 0.17 30.35
CA GLU A 295 5.49 -1.16 30.99
C GLU A 295 4.76 -1.14 32.33
N SER A 296 4.87 -0.04 33.09
CA SER A 296 4.14 0.12 34.36
C SER A 296 2.64 0.16 34.12
N THR A 297 2.22 0.98 33.15
CA THR A 297 0.81 1.09 32.75
C THR A 297 0.28 -0.24 32.21
N ALA A 298 1.08 -0.95 31.41
CA ALA A 298 0.71 -2.27 30.90
C ALA A 298 0.45 -3.27 32.03
N LYS A 299 1.31 -3.30 33.05
CA LYS A 299 1.11 -4.15 34.24
C LYS A 299 -0.18 -3.80 34.98
N ASP A 300 -0.48 -2.51 35.17
CA ASP A 300 -1.70 -2.07 35.84
C ASP A 300 -2.95 -2.45 35.05
N VAL A 301 -2.92 -2.29 33.73
CA VAL A 301 -4.01 -2.66 32.81
C VAL A 301 -4.25 -4.16 32.84
N ILE A 302 -3.21 -4.98 32.69
CA ILE A 302 -3.33 -6.44 32.78
C ILE A 302 -3.92 -6.84 34.11
N LYS A 303 -3.41 -6.27 35.22
CA LYS A 303 -3.88 -6.59 36.56
C LYS A 303 -5.37 -6.24 36.75
N ASP A 304 -5.81 -5.05 36.33
CA ASP A 304 -7.20 -4.63 36.49
C ASP A 304 -8.15 -5.46 35.62
N LEU A 305 -7.85 -5.56 34.32
CA LEU A 305 -8.75 -6.21 33.37
C LEU A 305 -8.79 -7.73 33.54
N GLU A 306 -7.67 -8.39 33.90
CA GLU A 306 -7.68 -9.82 34.25
C GLU A 306 -8.39 -10.07 35.59
N THR A 307 -8.27 -9.14 36.56
CA THR A 307 -9.05 -9.24 37.81
C THR A 307 -10.54 -9.18 37.51
N ARG A 308 -10.98 -8.24 36.66
CA ARG A 308 -12.37 -8.13 36.22
C ARG A 308 -12.82 -9.40 35.47
N ARG A 309 -12.01 -9.89 34.53
CA ARG A 309 -12.31 -11.07 33.70
C ARG A 309 -12.35 -12.38 34.50
N LEU A 310 -11.31 -12.65 35.29
CA LEU A 310 -11.10 -13.96 35.94
C LEU A 310 -11.73 -14.03 37.33
N LEU A 311 -11.55 -13.00 38.17
CA LEU A 311 -12.03 -13.02 39.55
C LEU A 311 -13.48 -12.56 39.65
N ARG A 312 -13.82 -11.45 38.99
CA ARG A 312 -15.20 -10.91 39.02
C ARG A 312 -16.12 -11.52 37.97
N LYS A 313 -15.57 -12.31 37.04
CA LYS A 313 -16.30 -12.93 35.91
C LYS A 313 -17.06 -11.91 35.06
N GLU A 314 -16.53 -10.69 34.97
CA GLU A 314 -17.11 -9.64 34.14
C GLU A 314 -16.78 -9.87 32.66
N ARG A 315 -17.78 -9.68 31.79
CA ARG A 315 -17.56 -9.69 30.35
C ARG A 315 -16.99 -8.34 29.91
N LEU A 316 -15.69 -8.31 29.62
CA LEU A 316 -15.00 -7.12 29.11
C LEU A 316 -15.61 -6.63 27.79
N SER A 317 -15.63 -5.31 27.56
CA SER A 317 -16.02 -4.70 26.28
C SER A 317 -14.97 -4.98 25.19
N ILE A 318 -15.28 -4.68 23.92
CA ILE A 318 -14.29 -4.79 22.83
C ILE A 318 -13.14 -3.80 23.04
N GLU A 319 -13.42 -2.60 23.55
CA GLU A 319 -12.40 -1.59 23.88
C GLU A 319 -11.48 -2.09 25.00
N ASP A 320 -12.06 -2.63 26.09
CA ASP A 320 -11.28 -3.22 27.19
C ASP A 320 -10.40 -4.38 26.69
N LEU A 321 -10.93 -5.24 25.81
CA LEU A 321 -10.14 -6.34 25.24
C LEU A 321 -9.01 -5.83 24.33
N ASN A 322 -9.25 -4.79 23.53
CA ASN A 322 -8.19 -4.18 22.71
C ASN A 322 -7.08 -3.63 23.61
N PHE A 323 -7.45 -2.93 24.70
CA PHE A 323 -6.49 -2.37 25.64
C PHE A 323 -5.71 -3.45 26.40
N LEU A 324 -6.37 -4.56 26.76
CA LEU A 324 -5.72 -5.71 27.37
C LEU A 324 -4.71 -6.36 26.40
N ALA A 325 -5.10 -6.56 25.14
CA ALA A 325 -4.21 -7.14 24.12
C ALA A 325 -2.98 -6.25 23.86
N GLU A 326 -3.18 -4.93 23.78
CA GLU A 326 -2.07 -3.96 23.66
C GLU A 326 -1.11 -4.03 24.85
N ALA A 327 -1.64 -4.15 26.07
CA ALA A 327 -0.80 -4.30 27.25
C ALA A 327 0.04 -5.59 27.21
N TYR A 328 -0.52 -6.71 26.74
CA TYR A 328 0.24 -7.95 26.54
C TYR A 328 1.31 -7.82 25.45
N ILE A 329 1.06 -7.06 24.37
CA ILE A 329 2.09 -6.74 23.36
C ILE A 329 3.27 -5.99 23.99
N VAL A 330 2.99 -4.98 24.83
CA VAL A 330 4.04 -4.21 25.53
C VAL A 330 4.86 -5.10 26.46
N MET A 331 4.23 -6.08 27.09
CA MET A 331 4.88 -7.05 27.97
C MET A 331 5.58 -8.19 27.22
N GLU A 332 5.71 -8.09 25.89
CA GLU A 332 6.32 -9.11 25.02
C GLU A 332 5.65 -10.49 25.09
N ASP A 333 4.34 -10.53 25.36
CA ASP A 333 3.51 -11.75 25.35
C ASP A 333 2.51 -11.72 24.17
N PRO A 334 2.97 -12.02 22.95
CA PRO A 334 2.12 -11.98 21.76
C PRO A 334 1.09 -13.12 21.72
N ASP A 335 1.30 -14.21 22.46
CA ASP A 335 0.40 -15.37 22.48
C ASP A 335 -0.91 -14.99 23.19
N SER A 336 -0.81 -14.41 24.38
CA SER A 336 -1.97 -13.87 25.11
C SER A 336 -2.71 -12.80 24.30
N ALA A 337 -1.97 -11.88 23.67
CA ALA A 337 -2.56 -10.86 22.81
C ALA A 337 -3.30 -11.49 21.61
N SER A 338 -2.72 -12.52 20.99
CA SER A 338 -3.33 -13.25 19.88
C SER A 338 -4.64 -13.92 20.29
N GLU A 339 -4.71 -14.54 21.46
CA GLU A 339 -5.94 -15.16 21.96
C GLU A 339 -7.05 -14.13 22.18
N ILE A 340 -6.70 -12.99 22.78
CA ILE A 340 -7.66 -11.90 23.02
C ILE A 340 -8.19 -11.35 21.69
N TYR A 341 -7.31 -11.15 20.71
CA TYR A 341 -7.72 -10.67 19.40
C TYR A 341 -8.61 -11.65 18.64
N LYS A 342 -8.41 -12.97 18.78
CA LYS A 342 -9.36 -13.97 18.26
C LYS A 342 -10.75 -13.78 18.87
N VAL A 343 -10.84 -13.54 20.18
CA VAL A 343 -12.13 -13.28 20.86
C VAL A 343 -12.77 -11.96 20.38
N ILE A 344 -11.98 -10.91 20.17
CA ILE A 344 -12.48 -9.63 19.63
C ILE A 344 -13.08 -9.86 18.25
N GLU A 345 -12.34 -10.53 17.38
CA GLU A 345 -12.75 -10.81 16.01
C GLU A 345 -14.05 -11.62 15.94
N GLU A 346 -14.19 -12.67 16.77
CA GLU A 346 -15.44 -13.43 16.88
C GLU A 346 -16.62 -12.55 17.27
N ARG A 347 -16.42 -11.62 18.21
CA ARG A 347 -17.47 -10.69 18.66
C ARG A 347 -17.85 -9.68 17.60
N GLU A 348 -16.87 -9.13 16.87
CA GLU A 348 -17.12 -8.20 15.76
C GLU A 348 -17.91 -8.87 14.64
N ILE A 349 -17.61 -10.13 14.32
CA ILE A 349 -18.38 -10.91 13.33
C ILE A 349 -19.85 -11.01 13.75
N VAL A 350 -20.12 -11.38 15.00
CA VAL A 350 -21.50 -11.48 15.53
C VAL A 350 -22.22 -10.14 15.44
N LEU A 351 -21.57 -9.05 15.85
CA LEU A 351 -22.14 -7.70 15.79
C LEU A 351 -22.47 -7.26 14.35
N THR A 352 -21.68 -7.71 13.36
CA THR A 352 -21.88 -7.37 11.95
C THR A 352 -22.94 -8.24 11.26
N GLN A 353 -23.09 -9.51 11.66
CA GLN A 353 -24.04 -10.46 11.08
C GLN A 353 -25.47 -10.32 11.65
N GLU A 354 -25.63 -9.98 12.92
CA GLU A 354 -26.96 -9.84 13.54
C GLU A 354 -27.91 -8.84 12.84
N PRO A 355 -27.46 -7.67 12.35
CA PRO A 355 -28.30 -6.73 11.60
C PRO A 355 -28.68 -7.25 10.21
N GLU A 356 -27.74 -7.87 9.48
CA GLU A 356 -27.97 -8.38 8.12
C GLU A 356 -28.91 -9.59 8.10
N GLU A 357 -28.78 -10.50 9.07
CA GLU A 357 -29.70 -11.64 9.20
C GLU A 357 -31.10 -11.20 9.59
N LYS A 358 -31.25 -10.22 10.49
CA LYS A 358 -32.55 -9.61 10.82
C LYS A 358 -33.18 -8.93 9.60
N ALA A 359 -32.41 -8.16 8.84
CA ALA A 359 -32.89 -7.49 7.63
C ALA A 359 -33.29 -8.49 6.52
N ASN A 360 -32.49 -9.54 6.30
CA ASN A 360 -32.81 -10.59 5.33
C ASN A 360 -34.03 -11.42 5.73
N ASN A 361 -34.19 -11.73 7.02
CA ASN A 361 -35.37 -12.45 7.52
C ASN A 361 -36.63 -11.58 7.42
N GLN A 362 -36.54 -10.27 7.70
CA GLN A 362 -37.65 -9.34 7.47
C GLN A 362 -38.03 -9.25 5.97
N LYS A 363 -37.03 -9.17 5.08
CA LYS A 363 -37.25 -9.15 3.62
C LYS A 363 -37.89 -10.44 3.11
N LYS A 364 -37.43 -11.62 3.59
CA LYS A 364 -38.04 -12.92 3.26
C LYS A 364 -39.48 -13.00 3.76
N SER A 365 -39.73 -12.64 5.02
CA SER A 365 -41.07 -12.57 5.61
C SER A 365 -41.99 -11.62 4.83
N PHE A 366 -41.49 -10.48 4.35
CA PHE A 366 -42.25 -9.54 3.52
C PHE A 366 -42.60 -10.14 2.14
N LEU A 367 -41.63 -10.78 1.47
CA LEU A 367 -41.86 -11.43 0.18
C LEU A 367 -42.82 -12.62 0.28
N GLU A 368 -42.78 -13.38 1.37
CA GLU A 368 -43.75 -14.45 1.65
C GLU A 368 -45.17 -13.91 1.84
N LYS A 369 -45.33 -12.80 2.57
CA LYS A 369 -46.63 -12.11 2.69
C LYS A 369 -47.15 -11.64 1.34
N ILE A 370 -46.29 -11.10 0.47
CA ILE A 370 -46.69 -10.73 -0.90
C ILE A 370 -47.13 -11.96 -1.70
N LYS A 371 -46.42 -13.09 -1.60
CA LYS A 371 -46.83 -14.33 -2.26
C LYS A 371 -48.19 -14.83 -1.77
N GLN A 372 -48.42 -14.84 -0.46
CA GLN A 372 -49.72 -15.19 0.13
C GLN A 372 -50.83 -14.24 -0.33
N MET A 373 -50.56 -12.93 -0.39
CA MET A 373 -51.53 -11.95 -0.90
C MET A 373 -51.84 -12.15 -2.39
N LYS A 374 -50.86 -12.56 -3.20
CA LYS A 374 -51.08 -12.93 -4.62
C LYS A 374 -51.88 -14.22 -4.76
N GLU A 375 -51.62 -15.21 -3.92
CA GLU A 375 -52.37 -16.48 -3.90
C GLU A 375 -53.82 -16.31 -3.43
N ASN A 376 -54.09 -15.32 -2.58
CA ASN A 376 -55.44 -15.00 -2.11
C ASN A 376 -56.23 -14.09 -3.08
N ASN A 377 -55.55 -13.43 -4.03
CA ASN A 377 -56.17 -12.53 -5.02
C ASN A 377 -55.89 -13.03 -6.45
N LYS A 378 -56.28 -14.27 -6.74
CA LYS A 378 -56.04 -14.92 -8.05
C LYS A 378 -56.78 -14.27 -9.22
N ASP A 379 -57.75 -13.39 -8.94
CA ASP A 379 -58.58 -12.73 -9.97
C ASP A 379 -57.99 -11.40 -10.46
N ILE A 380 -56.85 -10.97 -9.91
CA ILE A 380 -56.15 -9.77 -10.37
C ILE A 380 -54.97 -10.23 -11.23
N THR A 381 -55.22 -10.37 -12.53
CA THR A 381 -54.15 -10.49 -13.53
C THR A 381 -53.44 -9.14 -13.71
N TYR A 382 -52.15 -9.21 -14.03
CA TYR A 382 -51.27 -8.04 -14.20
C TYR A 382 -51.80 -7.01 -15.19
#